data_AF-A0A965WRH0-F1
#
_entry.id   AF-A0A965WRH0-F1
#
_cell.length_a   1.000
_cell.length_b   1.000
_cell.length_c   1.000
_cell.angle_alpha   90.00
_cell.angle_beta   90.00
_cell.angle_gamma   90.00
#
_symmetry.space_group_name_H-M   'P 1'
#
loop_
_entity.id
_entity.type
_entity.pdbx_description
1 polymer ?
#
loop_
_entity_poly.entity_id
_entity_poly.type
_entity_poly.pdbx_seq_one_letter_code
_entity_poly.pdbx_strand_id
1 'polypeptide(L)'
;FSKIDLLLENENTGSLNKKQNELIKSCEEDANKAILEGRIKEGDVLVIRYEGGDIILNEKLGIKMTVADYPNLNNYIGDDLIVTDGTTLLGADDKAGVAEIMDMVIRLKESKEEHGDILIGFTPDEEIGRGADLFDVEGFGADYAYTVDGGMIGEIEYENFNAASAVITVTGNSIHPGTAKNKMINAVQIAYELNSLLPAWERPEHTENYEGFFHLTNIEGNVESARIKYIIRDHDKTLFENKKAAMSAACDFINKKYGKNIVDCKIKDSYYNMKELIEGSYYIVKRLVKAMEDEGVTPKIIPIRGGTDGARLSFMGLLCPNICTGGENFHGKYEFISVQKLEKVSDILYRLCINAVKD
;
A
#
# COMPACT_ATOMS: atom_id res chain seq x y z
N PHE A 1 3.75 8.52 14.43
CA PHE A 1 4.46 9.81 14.31
C PHE A 1 3.45 10.89 13.96
N SER A 2 3.51 12.11 14.54
CA SER A 2 2.47 13.15 14.32
C SER A 2 3.04 14.52 13.90
N LYS A 3 4.25 14.55 13.34
CA LYS A 3 4.92 15.78 12.92
C LYS A 3 5.51 15.66 11.52
N ILE A 4 5.21 16.65 10.70
CA ILE A 4 5.83 16.95 9.41
C ILE A 4 6.93 17.97 9.72
N ASP A 5 8.19 17.69 9.37
CA ASP A 5 9.32 18.56 9.73
C ASP A 5 10.25 18.80 8.51
N LEU A 6 10.68 20.04 8.31
CA LEU A 6 11.73 20.38 7.35
C LEU A 6 13.08 19.88 7.88
N LEU A 7 13.62 18.82 7.28
CA LEU A 7 14.78 18.12 7.84
C LEU A 7 16.15 18.51 7.25
N LEU A 8 16.24 19.13 6.07
CA LEU A 8 17.49 19.70 5.56
C LEU A 8 17.22 20.93 4.67
N GLU A 9 17.89 22.05 4.97
CA GLU A 9 17.96 23.23 4.07
C GLU A 9 19.31 23.19 3.33
N ASN A 10 19.37 23.68 2.10
CA ASN A 10 20.60 23.80 1.28
C ASN A 10 21.61 24.84 1.83
N GLU A 11 21.53 25.18 3.12
CA GLU A 11 22.61 25.92 3.76
C GLU A 11 23.74 24.94 4.06
N ASN A 12 24.92 25.18 3.47
CA ASN A 12 26.22 24.53 3.68
C ASN A 12 26.72 24.59 5.15
N THR A 13 25.82 24.66 6.12
CA THR A 13 26.07 24.58 7.54
C THR A 13 25.90 23.13 7.94
N GLY A 14 27.00 22.43 8.22
CA GLY A 14 26.99 21.03 8.66
C GLY A 14 26.32 20.78 10.03
N SER A 15 25.35 21.60 10.44
CA SER A 15 24.59 21.45 11.69
C SER A 15 23.10 21.33 11.43
N LEU A 16 22.51 20.28 11.98
CA LEU A 16 21.06 20.13 12.07
C LEU A 16 20.48 21.35 12.81
N ASN A 17 19.38 21.91 12.31
CA ASN A 17 18.63 22.90 13.05
C ASN A 17 18.09 22.28 14.35
N LYS A 18 17.67 23.12 15.30
CA LYS A 18 17.23 22.65 16.62
C LYS A 18 16.11 21.62 16.55
N LYS A 19 15.17 21.76 15.61
CA LYS A 19 14.02 20.87 15.44
C LYS A 19 14.42 19.50 14.90
N GLN A 20 15.36 19.46 13.96
CA GLN A 20 15.93 18.23 13.40
C GLN A 20 16.64 17.39 14.47
N ASN A 21 17.46 18.02 15.32
CA ASN A 21 18.07 17.32 16.45
C ASN A 21 17.01 16.82 17.46
N GLU A 22 15.95 17.60 17.69
CA GLU A 22 14.83 17.18 18.55
C GLU A 22 14.08 15.97 17.98
N LEU A 23 13.91 15.86 16.66
CA LEU A 23 13.26 14.71 16.03
C LEU A 23 14.13 13.46 16.10
N ILE A 24 15.42 13.53 15.72
CA ILE A 24 16.35 12.39 15.84
C ILE A 24 16.36 11.89 17.28
N LYS A 25 16.51 12.82 18.24
CA LYS A 25 16.50 12.49 19.66
C LYS A 25 15.16 11.90 20.11
N SER A 26 14.04 12.39 19.60
CA SER A 26 12.72 11.81 19.88
C SER A 26 12.60 10.38 19.34
N CYS A 27 13.10 10.11 18.13
CA CYS A 27 13.10 8.77 17.55
C CYS A 27 13.99 7.81 18.37
N GLU A 28 15.18 8.26 18.78
CA GLU A 28 16.06 7.51 19.68
C GLU A 28 15.41 7.26 21.05
N GLU A 29 14.75 8.27 21.63
CA GLU A 29 14.04 8.15 22.91
C GLU A 29 12.85 7.19 22.82
N ASP A 30 12.06 7.23 21.74
CA ASP A 30 10.94 6.32 21.51
C ASP A 30 11.40 4.88 21.29
N ALA A 31 12.47 4.67 20.53
CA ALA A 31 13.09 3.36 20.34
C ALA A 31 13.60 2.80 21.69
N ASN A 32 14.35 3.60 22.45
CA ASN A 32 14.85 3.20 23.77
C ASN A 32 13.71 2.95 24.77
N LYS A 33 12.64 3.74 24.72
CA LYS A 33 11.44 3.57 25.55
C LYS A 33 10.68 2.31 25.20
N ALA A 34 10.56 1.96 23.92
CA ALA A 34 9.93 0.70 23.49
C ALA A 34 10.70 -0.53 24.01
N ILE A 35 12.02 -0.46 24.03
CA ILE A 35 12.90 -1.47 24.64
C ILE A 35 12.68 -1.52 26.17
N LEU A 36 12.76 -0.38 26.85
CA LEU A 36 12.63 -0.29 28.32
C LEU A 36 11.25 -0.71 28.85
N GLU A 37 10.19 -0.43 28.10
CA GLU A 37 8.82 -0.82 28.46
C GLU A 37 8.50 -2.28 28.08
N GLY A 38 9.47 -3.03 27.55
CA GLY A 38 9.31 -4.43 27.18
C GLY A 38 8.32 -4.64 26.02
N ARG A 39 8.12 -3.61 25.19
CA ARG A 39 7.36 -3.70 23.92
C ARG A 39 8.19 -4.31 22.80
N ILE A 40 9.51 -4.32 22.95
CA ILE A 40 10.47 -5.10 22.17
C ILE A 40 11.27 -5.91 23.18
N LYS A 41 11.07 -7.23 23.25
CA LYS A 41 11.84 -8.12 24.11
C LYS A 41 13.00 -8.73 23.32
N GLU A 42 14.09 -9.00 24.02
CA GLU A 42 15.19 -9.80 23.48
C GLU A 42 14.64 -11.17 23.05
N GLY A 43 14.65 -11.43 21.74
CA GLY A 43 14.04 -12.61 21.10
C GLY A 43 12.77 -12.35 20.27
N ASP A 44 12.17 -11.16 20.31
CA ASP A 44 11.00 -10.82 19.48
C ASP A 44 11.40 -10.52 18.02
N VAL A 45 12.64 -10.05 17.82
CA VAL A 45 13.26 -9.80 16.52
C VAL A 45 14.58 -10.58 16.46
N LEU A 46 14.77 -11.34 15.40
CA LEU A 46 15.91 -12.22 15.19
C LEU A 46 16.64 -11.79 13.92
N VAL A 47 17.97 -11.63 14.01
CA VAL A 47 18.82 -11.48 12.82
C VAL A 47 19.45 -12.84 12.53
N ILE A 48 19.14 -13.39 11.37
CA ILE A 48 19.59 -14.73 10.97
C ILE A 48 20.32 -14.67 9.65
N ARG A 49 21.44 -15.39 9.55
CA ARG A 49 22.09 -15.65 8.27
C ARG A 49 21.25 -16.65 7.48
N TYR A 50 20.74 -16.26 6.31
CA TYR A 50 19.89 -17.14 5.50
C TYR A 50 20.70 -17.92 4.47
N GLU A 51 20.84 -19.22 4.67
CA GLU A 51 21.62 -20.12 3.80
C GLU A 51 20.74 -20.92 2.81
N GLY A 52 19.45 -20.55 2.70
CA GLY A 52 18.46 -21.27 1.90
C GLY A 52 17.63 -22.29 2.70
N GLY A 53 16.52 -22.72 2.10
CA GLY A 53 15.58 -23.64 2.74
C GLY A 53 14.61 -22.95 3.70
N ASP A 54 13.89 -23.74 4.48
CA ASP A 54 12.85 -23.22 5.36
C ASP A 54 13.46 -22.59 6.64
N ILE A 55 12.84 -21.52 7.13
CA ILE A 55 13.24 -20.83 8.36
C ILE A 55 12.35 -21.27 9.53
N ILE A 56 12.97 -21.76 10.61
CA ILE A 56 12.24 -22.07 11.84
C ILE A 56 12.18 -20.80 12.68
N LEU A 57 11.00 -20.18 12.76
CA LEU A 57 10.80 -18.95 13.54
C LEU A 57 10.58 -19.28 15.03
N ASN A 58 9.86 -20.38 15.33
CA ASN A 58 9.64 -20.82 16.70
C ASN A 58 9.48 -22.34 16.79
N GLU A 59 10.51 -23.01 17.29
CA GLU A 59 10.52 -24.47 17.48
C GLU A 59 9.42 -24.96 18.42
N LYS A 60 9.16 -24.24 19.53
CA LYS A 60 8.21 -24.67 20.56
C LYS A 60 6.77 -24.64 20.06
N LEU A 61 6.44 -23.66 19.22
CA LEU A 61 5.12 -23.50 18.61
C LEU A 61 5.00 -24.18 17.24
N GLY A 62 6.09 -24.76 16.72
CA GLY A 62 6.14 -25.38 15.41
C GLY A 62 5.92 -24.38 14.26
N ILE A 63 6.28 -23.10 14.46
CA ILE A 63 6.11 -22.06 13.45
C ILE A 63 7.33 -22.04 12.55
N LYS A 64 7.08 -22.28 11.26
CA LYS A 64 8.08 -22.31 10.21
C LYS A 64 7.61 -21.45 9.03
N MET A 65 8.53 -20.69 8.47
CA MET A 65 8.36 -20.04 7.17
C MET A 65 8.97 -20.94 6.12
N THR A 66 8.14 -21.54 5.25
CA THR A 66 8.59 -22.56 4.30
C THR A 66 8.83 -21.97 2.93
N VAL A 67 9.79 -22.51 2.17
CA VAL A 67 10.04 -22.11 0.77
C VAL A 67 8.90 -22.54 -0.15
N ALA A 68 8.14 -23.57 0.24
CA ALA A 68 6.97 -24.01 -0.51
C ALA A 68 5.85 -22.95 -0.46
N ASP A 69 5.62 -22.34 0.69
CA ASP A 69 4.62 -21.28 0.87
C ASP A 69 5.17 -19.90 0.46
N TYR A 70 6.47 -19.66 0.68
CA TYR A 70 7.18 -18.41 0.41
C TYR A 70 8.40 -18.65 -0.50
N PRO A 71 8.20 -18.89 -1.81
CA PRO A 71 9.30 -19.12 -2.75
C PRO A 71 10.26 -17.95 -2.91
N ASN A 72 9.80 -16.73 -2.59
CA ASN A 72 10.57 -15.48 -2.55
C ASN A 72 11.81 -15.57 -1.66
N LEU A 73 11.82 -16.44 -0.63
CA LEU A 73 13.00 -16.65 0.21
C LEU A 73 14.25 -17.01 -0.60
N ASN A 74 14.12 -17.70 -1.73
CA ASN A 74 15.27 -18.06 -2.57
C ASN A 74 16.05 -16.84 -3.10
N ASN A 75 15.44 -15.65 -3.12
CA ASN A 75 16.10 -14.40 -3.53
C ASN A 75 17.13 -13.88 -2.52
N TYR A 76 17.14 -14.42 -1.30
CA TYR A 76 17.90 -13.90 -0.16
C TYR A 76 19.00 -14.83 0.35
N ILE A 77 19.32 -15.90 -0.38
CA ILE A 77 20.38 -16.83 0.01
C ILE A 77 21.70 -16.05 0.13
N GLY A 78 22.28 -16.06 1.33
CA GLY A 78 23.48 -15.30 1.66
C GLY A 78 23.23 -13.89 2.20
N ASP A 79 21.99 -13.50 2.48
CA ASP A 79 21.65 -12.27 3.20
C ASP A 79 21.49 -12.55 4.70
N ASP A 80 21.59 -11.50 5.51
CA ASP A 80 21.16 -11.51 6.90
C ASP A 80 19.72 -10.99 6.96
N LEU A 81 18.80 -11.83 7.42
CA LEU A 81 17.38 -11.53 7.48
C LEU A 81 16.99 -11.13 8.89
N ILE A 82 16.23 -10.04 9.00
CA ILE A 82 15.50 -9.64 10.19
C ILE A 82 14.12 -10.28 10.11
N VAL A 83 13.80 -11.13 11.08
CA VAL A 83 12.51 -11.86 11.20
C VAL A 83 11.96 -11.72 12.61
N THR A 84 10.70 -12.12 12.83
CA THR A 84 10.13 -12.29 14.19
C THR A 84 10.20 -13.74 14.65
N ASP A 85 9.72 -14.03 15.86
CA ASP A 85 9.48 -15.39 16.32
C ASP A 85 8.19 -16.03 15.72
N GLY A 86 7.53 -15.35 14.77
CA GLY A 86 6.32 -15.82 14.13
C GLY A 86 5.05 -15.69 14.97
N THR A 87 5.08 -15.03 16.13
CA THR A 87 3.88 -14.73 16.93
C THR A 87 3.30 -13.35 16.67
N THR A 88 4.09 -12.46 16.04
CA THR A 88 3.71 -11.11 15.63
C THR A 88 4.21 -10.79 14.22
N LEU A 89 3.70 -9.71 13.63
CA LEU A 89 4.36 -9.04 12.50
C LEU A 89 5.66 -8.36 12.94
N LEU A 90 6.52 -8.02 11.97
CA LEU A 90 7.80 -7.34 12.20
C LEU A 90 7.61 -5.82 12.27
N GLY A 91 6.80 -5.28 11.35
CA GLY A 91 6.61 -3.86 11.13
C GLY A 91 7.78 -3.24 10.38
N ALA A 92 8.38 -3.99 9.44
CA ALA A 92 9.22 -3.41 8.40
C ALA A 92 8.39 -2.44 7.56
N ASP A 93 7.14 -2.79 7.27
CA ASP A 93 6.10 -1.85 6.85
C ASP A 93 5.59 -1.01 8.06
N ASP A 94 5.89 0.29 8.17
CA ASP A 94 6.85 1.09 7.39
C ASP A 94 8.02 1.64 8.25
N LYS A 95 8.45 0.87 9.25
CA LYS A 95 9.63 1.31 10.05
C LYS A 95 10.94 1.16 9.27
N ALA A 96 10.98 0.33 8.23
CA ALA A 96 12.12 0.21 7.34
C ALA A 96 12.32 1.52 6.57
N GLY A 97 11.28 2.06 5.92
CA GLY A 97 11.33 3.35 5.23
C GLY A 97 11.76 4.48 6.15
N VAL A 98 11.23 4.52 7.37
CA VAL A 98 11.68 5.48 8.39
C VAL A 98 13.17 5.33 8.69
N ALA A 99 13.67 4.11 8.92
CA ALA A 99 15.09 3.88 9.22
C ALA A 99 16.00 4.28 8.04
N GLU A 100 15.61 3.97 6.82
CA GLU A 100 16.33 4.28 5.58
C GLU A 100 16.42 5.80 5.34
N ILE A 101 15.29 6.52 5.54
CA ILE A 101 15.25 7.98 5.48
C ILE A 101 16.20 8.59 6.52
N MET A 102 16.16 8.09 7.76
CA MET A 102 17.01 8.63 8.83
C MET A 102 18.50 8.37 8.58
N ASP A 103 18.87 7.19 8.09
CA ASP A 103 20.26 6.89 7.70
C ASP A 103 20.74 7.77 6.54
N MET A 104 19.91 7.95 5.51
CA MET A 104 20.18 8.90 4.42
C MET A 104 20.45 10.31 4.96
N VAL A 105 19.63 10.83 5.88
CA VAL A 105 19.83 12.17 6.48
C VAL A 105 21.16 12.26 7.21
N ILE A 106 21.52 11.24 8.00
CA ILE A 106 22.81 11.19 8.71
C ILE A 106 23.97 11.25 7.69
N ARG A 107 23.89 10.44 6.64
CA ARG A 107 24.92 10.37 5.59
C ARG A 107 25.06 11.67 4.81
N LEU A 108 23.96 12.31 4.41
CA LEU A 108 24.00 13.60 3.70
C LEU A 108 24.72 14.67 4.54
N LYS A 109 24.43 14.72 5.83
CA LYS A 109 25.06 15.66 6.77
C LYS A 109 26.55 15.41 6.97
N GLU A 110 26.95 14.14 7.03
CA GLU A 110 28.36 13.76 7.16
C GLU A 110 29.13 13.93 5.83
N SER A 111 28.40 13.91 4.72
CA SER A 111 28.94 14.16 3.39
C SER A 111 29.27 15.64 3.16
N LYS A 112 30.08 15.90 2.13
CA LYS A 112 30.29 17.25 1.56
C LYS A 112 29.67 17.38 0.18
N GLU A 113 28.80 16.45 -0.19
CA GLU A 113 28.12 16.48 -1.48
C GLU A 113 27.01 17.54 -1.43
N GLU A 114 26.82 18.25 -2.53
CA GLU A 114 25.73 19.21 -2.66
C GLU A 114 24.40 18.47 -2.84
N HIS A 115 23.32 19.02 -2.27
CA HIS A 115 21.95 18.54 -2.44
C HIS A 115 20.98 19.74 -2.40
N GLY A 116 19.77 19.56 -2.94
CA GLY A 116 18.71 20.56 -2.85
C GLY A 116 18.08 20.61 -1.44
N ASP A 117 16.98 21.36 -1.30
CA ASP A 117 16.18 21.30 -0.09
C ASP A 117 15.50 19.92 0.01
N ILE A 118 15.54 19.31 1.20
CA ILE A 118 14.96 17.98 1.46
C ILE A 118 13.98 18.08 2.62
N LEU A 119 12.72 17.78 2.29
CA LEU A 119 11.59 17.84 3.21
C LEU A 119 11.15 16.41 3.55
N ILE A 120 10.88 16.14 4.82
CA ILE A 120 10.56 14.79 5.29
C ILE A 120 9.28 14.85 6.12
N GLY A 121 8.30 14.03 5.76
CA GLY A 121 7.05 13.90 6.49
C GLY A 121 6.85 12.46 6.96
N PHE A 122 6.49 12.27 8.23
CA PHE A 122 6.09 10.97 8.76
C PHE A 122 4.59 11.02 9.11
N THR A 123 3.77 10.30 8.36
CA THR A 123 2.32 10.30 8.53
C THR A 123 1.87 9.31 9.62
N PRO A 124 0.82 9.62 10.40
CA PRO A 124 0.11 8.64 11.23
C PRO A 124 -0.98 7.93 10.43
N ASP A 125 -1.51 6.81 10.92
CA ASP A 125 -2.79 6.24 10.47
C ASP A 125 -2.89 5.88 8.96
N GLU A 126 -1.76 5.63 8.27
CA GLU A 126 -1.74 5.14 6.87
C GLU A 126 -2.57 3.86 6.75
N GLU A 127 -2.29 2.87 7.60
CA GLU A 127 -2.85 1.50 7.58
C GLU A 127 -4.39 1.43 7.75
N ILE A 128 -5.02 2.55 8.12
CA ILE A 128 -6.48 2.69 8.21
C ILE A 128 -7.05 3.66 7.15
N GLY A 129 -6.25 4.01 6.15
CA GLY A 129 -6.56 4.86 5.01
C GLY A 129 -6.62 6.35 5.32
N ARG A 130 -5.93 6.83 6.36
CA ARG A 130 -6.08 8.20 6.89
C ARG A 130 -4.80 9.02 6.90
N GLY A 131 -3.66 8.50 6.44
CA GLY A 131 -2.39 9.20 6.56
C GLY A 131 -2.33 10.54 5.84
N ALA A 132 -2.90 10.62 4.63
CA ALA A 132 -3.04 11.90 3.93
C ALA A 132 -4.30 12.72 4.27
N ASP A 133 -5.14 12.34 5.25
CA ASP A 133 -6.38 13.10 5.60
C ASP A 133 -6.10 14.55 6.00
N LEU A 134 -5.03 14.76 6.78
CA LEU A 134 -4.68 16.03 7.41
C LEU A 134 -3.30 16.52 6.96
N PHE A 135 -2.78 15.98 5.86
CA PHE A 135 -1.48 16.39 5.34
C PHE A 135 -1.60 17.78 4.70
N ASP A 136 -0.88 18.75 5.24
CA ASP A 136 -0.83 20.11 4.72
C ASP A 136 0.17 20.19 3.56
N VAL A 137 -0.30 19.93 2.33
CA VAL A 137 0.54 19.95 1.12
C VAL A 137 1.14 21.33 0.87
N GLU A 138 0.36 22.40 1.07
CA GLU A 138 0.84 23.78 0.87
C GLU A 138 1.89 24.15 1.92
N GLY A 139 1.66 23.79 3.19
CA GLY A 139 2.63 23.98 4.26
C GLY A 139 3.87 23.09 4.17
N PHE A 140 3.74 21.89 3.56
CA PHE A 140 4.89 21.03 3.25
C PHE A 140 5.75 21.67 2.17
N GLY A 141 5.16 22.17 1.08
CA GLY A 141 5.86 23.06 0.15
C GLY A 141 6.92 22.41 -0.75
N ALA A 142 6.89 21.08 -0.90
CA ALA A 142 7.78 20.35 -1.83
C ALA A 142 7.23 20.37 -3.27
N ASP A 143 8.11 20.42 -4.27
CA ASP A 143 7.73 20.34 -5.69
C ASP A 143 7.18 18.95 -6.07
N TYR A 144 7.72 17.91 -5.44
CA TYR A 144 7.32 16.51 -5.54
C TYR A 144 7.85 15.76 -4.31
N ALA A 145 7.36 14.55 -4.08
CA ALA A 145 7.80 13.70 -2.97
C ALA A 145 7.95 12.25 -3.42
N TYR A 146 8.41 11.39 -2.52
CA TYR A 146 8.35 9.94 -2.65
C TYR A 146 7.91 9.35 -1.32
N THR A 147 6.98 8.40 -1.33
CA THR A 147 6.81 7.50 -0.20
C THR A 147 7.90 6.44 -0.26
N VAL A 148 8.46 6.07 0.89
CA VAL A 148 9.45 4.99 1.01
C VAL A 148 8.73 3.84 1.71
N ASP A 149 7.76 3.26 1.01
CA ASP A 149 6.75 2.36 1.57
C ASP A 149 6.42 1.23 0.58
N GLY A 150 7.39 0.87 -0.26
CA GLY A 150 7.26 -0.19 -1.25
C GLY A 150 7.79 -1.52 -0.73
N GLY A 151 7.62 -2.57 -1.54
CA GLY A 151 8.09 -3.92 -1.21
C GLY A 151 9.56 -4.16 -1.60
N MET A 152 9.75 -5.08 -2.55
CA MET A 152 11.05 -5.64 -2.89
C MET A 152 12.03 -4.59 -3.43
N ILE A 153 13.33 -4.82 -3.18
CA ILE A 153 14.39 -3.95 -3.69
C ILE A 153 14.27 -3.71 -5.21
N GLY A 154 14.33 -2.44 -5.60
CA GLY A 154 14.22 -2.01 -7.00
C GLY A 154 12.80 -1.74 -7.47
N GLU A 155 11.77 -2.04 -6.68
CA GLU A 155 10.40 -1.69 -7.03
C GLU A 155 10.18 -0.18 -7.00
N ILE A 156 9.50 0.29 -8.04
CA ILE A 156 9.04 1.66 -8.20
C ILE A 156 7.56 1.60 -8.57
N GLU A 157 6.75 2.38 -7.86
CA GLU A 157 5.31 2.37 -8.10
C GLU A 157 4.81 3.79 -8.34
N TYR A 158 4.26 4.02 -9.53
CA TYR A 158 3.63 5.30 -9.89
C TYR A 158 2.25 5.10 -10.53
N GLU A 159 1.71 3.88 -10.44
CA GLU A 159 0.40 3.50 -10.95
C GLU A 159 -0.37 2.79 -9.84
N ASN A 160 -1.64 3.14 -9.65
CA ASN A 160 -2.53 2.47 -8.70
C ASN A 160 -3.91 2.24 -9.30
N PHE A 161 -4.77 1.46 -8.64
CA PHE A 161 -6.13 1.26 -9.14
C PHE A 161 -6.95 2.58 -9.18
N ASN A 162 -7.82 2.71 -10.18
CA ASN A 162 -9.04 3.49 -10.02
C ASN A 162 -10.03 2.67 -9.17
N ALA A 163 -10.77 3.34 -8.30
CA ALA A 163 -11.57 2.68 -7.27
C ALA A 163 -12.97 3.27 -7.14
N ALA A 164 -13.97 2.39 -7.09
CA ALA A 164 -15.32 2.72 -6.68
C ALA A 164 -15.85 1.71 -5.66
N SER A 165 -16.89 2.10 -4.95
CA SER A 165 -17.76 1.21 -4.18
C SER A 165 -19.13 1.17 -4.84
N ALA A 166 -19.77 0.01 -4.82
CA ALA A 166 -21.17 -0.14 -5.22
C ALA A 166 -21.97 -0.73 -4.04
N VAL A 167 -23.01 -0.02 -3.62
CA VAL A 167 -23.96 -0.47 -2.61
C VAL A 167 -25.28 -0.74 -3.30
N ILE A 168 -25.72 -1.99 -3.26
CA ILE A 168 -26.92 -2.45 -3.94
C ILE A 168 -27.93 -2.90 -2.89
N THR A 169 -29.15 -2.39 -2.98
CA THR A 169 -30.27 -2.80 -2.12
C THR A 169 -31.32 -3.47 -2.99
N VAL A 170 -31.68 -4.69 -2.61
CA VAL A 170 -32.72 -5.48 -3.28
C VAL A 170 -33.94 -5.56 -2.36
N THR A 171 -35.10 -5.12 -2.84
CA THR A 171 -36.39 -5.23 -2.15
C THR A 171 -37.13 -6.47 -2.64
N GLY A 172 -37.39 -7.40 -1.72
CA GLY A 172 -38.17 -8.61 -1.98
C GLY A 172 -39.66 -8.44 -1.67
N ASN A 173 -40.31 -9.57 -1.43
CA ASN A 173 -41.69 -9.66 -0.99
C ASN A 173 -41.88 -10.97 -0.22
N SER A 174 -41.87 -10.88 1.10
CA SER A 174 -41.98 -12.02 2.01
C SER A 174 -43.43 -12.43 2.25
N ILE A 175 -43.73 -13.71 2.03
CA ILE A 175 -45.04 -14.32 2.22
C ILE A 175 -44.84 -15.70 2.85
N HIS A 176 -45.83 -16.18 3.60
CA HIS A 176 -45.80 -17.54 4.15
C HIS A 176 -45.42 -18.58 3.06
N PRO A 177 -44.37 -19.40 3.25
CA PRO A 177 -43.87 -20.29 2.20
C PRO A 177 -44.93 -21.21 1.58
N GLY A 178 -45.89 -21.69 2.38
CA GLY A 178 -46.99 -22.55 1.92
C GLY A 178 -47.97 -21.89 0.93
N THR A 179 -47.98 -20.56 0.81
CA THR A 179 -48.89 -19.81 -0.08
C THR A 179 -48.14 -18.89 -1.06
N ALA A 180 -46.83 -19.09 -1.20
CA ALA A 180 -45.90 -18.18 -1.88
C ALA A 180 -45.89 -18.27 -3.42
N LYS A 181 -46.48 -19.31 -4.02
CA LYS A 181 -46.42 -19.59 -5.46
C LYS A 181 -46.80 -18.35 -6.29
N ASN A 182 -45.87 -17.90 -7.13
CA ASN A 182 -45.98 -16.75 -8.03
C ASN A 182 -46.27 -15.40 -7.32
N LYS A 183 -45.97 -15.29 -6.02
CA LYS A 183 -46.17 -14.06 -5.23
C LYS A 183 -44.92 -13.62 -4.50
N MET A 184 -44.18 -14.56 -3.91
CA MET A 184 -42.94 -14.25 -3.19
C MET A 184 -41.85 -13.78 -4.16
N ILE A 185 -41.10 -12.78 -3.73
CA ILE A 185 -39.86 -12.34 -4.38
C ILE A 185 -38.78 -12.46 -3.30
N ASN A 186 -37.80 -13.33 -3.51
CA ASN A 186 -36.76 -13.57 -2.51
C ASN A 186 -35.53 -12.72 -2.81
N ALA A 187 -35.30 -11.69 -1.99
CA ALA A 187 -34.21 -10.74 -2.22
C ALA A 187 -32.82 -11.40 -2.19
N VAL A 188 -32.60 -12.41 -1.34
CA VAL A 188 -31.33 -13.16 -1.28
C VAL A 188 -31.07 -13.93 -2.58
N GLN A 189 -32.10 -14.52 -3.18
CA GLN A 189 -31.96 -15.23 -4.45
C GLN A 189 -31.64 -14.27 -5.61
N ILE A 190 -32.26 -13.09 -5.60
CA ILE A 190 -31.95 -12.04 -6.57
C ILE A 190 -30.51 -11.51 -6.39
N ALA A 191 -30.05 -11.37 -5.15
CA ALA A 191 -28.66 -10.97 -4.88
C ALA A 191 -27.65 -11.98 -5.45
N TYR A 192 -27.93 -13.29 -5.30
CA TYR A 192 -27.12 -14.35 -5.92
C TYR A 192 -27.19 -14.32 -7.45
N GLU A 193 -28.38 -14.09 -8.02
CA GLU A 193 -28.56 -13.92 -9.45
C GLU A 193 -27.71 -12.76 -9.99
N LEU A 194 -27.77 -11.60 -9.32
CA LEU A 194 -26.98 -10.42 -9.68
C LEU A 194 -25.48 -10.71 -9.67
N ASN A 195 -24.96 -11.35 -8.62
CA ASN A 195 -23.54 -11.73 -8.55
C ASN A 195 -23.14 -12.69 -9.70
N SER A 196 -24.07 -13.53 -10.16
CA SER A 196 -23.84 -14.48 -11.25
C SER A 196 -23.84 -13.82 -12.64
N LEU A 197 -24.30 -12.57 -12.76
CA LEU A 197 -24.23 -11.79 -14.00
C LEU A 197 -22.87 -11.13 -14.21
N LEU A 198 -22.06 -11.00 -13.16
CA LEU A 198 -20.72 -10.41 -13.23
C LEU A 198 -19.67 -11.46 -13.63
N PRO A 199 -18.59 -11.10 -14.35
CA PRO A 199 -17.57 -12.04 -14.78
C PRO A 199 -16.89 -12.73 -13.60
N ALA A 200 -16.97 -14.06 -13.53
CA ALA A 200 -16.41 -14.82 -12.40
C ALA A 200 -14.87 -14.81 -12.37
N TRP A 201 -14.22 -14.63 -13.52
CA TRP A 201 -12.77 -14.55 -13.64
C TRP A 201 -12.20 -13.16 -13.32
N GLU A 202 -13.03 -12.11 -13.25
CA GLU A 202 -12.60 -10.76 -12.86
C GLU A 202 -12.83 -10.53 -11.37
N ARG A 203 -12.23 -11.39 -10.54
CA ARG A 203 -12.27 -11.34 -9.08
C ARG A 203 -10.85 -11.28 -8.52
N PRO A 204 -10.64 -10.73 -7.31
CA PRO A 204 -9.30 -10.64 -6.73
C PRO A 204 -8.56 -11.98 -6.70
N GLU A 205 -9.25 -13.07 -6.38
CA GLU A 205 -8.68 -14.43 -6.31
C GLU A 205 -8.29 -15.04 -7.67
N HIS A 206 -8.53 -14.32 -8.78
CA HIS A 206 -8.26 -14.76 -10.15
C HIS A 206 -7.55 -13.70 -11.00
N THR A 207 -7.11 -12.58 -10.40
CA THR A 207 -6.50 -11.45 -11.13
C THR A 207 -5.18 -11.03 -10.51
N GLU A 208 -4.24 -10.63 -11.34
CA GLU A 208 -2.91 -10.17 -10.93
C GLU A 208 -2.48 -8.91 -11.69
N ASN A 209 -1.37 -8.30 -11.26
CA ASN A 209 -0.73 -7.18 -11.96
C ASN A 209 -1.72 -6.05 -12.30
N TYR A 210 -1.92 -5.77 -13.59
CA TYR A 210 -2.78 -4.69 -14.05
C TYR A 210 -4.28 -5.05 -14.11
N GLU A 211 -4.65 -6.32 -13.97
CA GLU A 211 -6.02 -6.80 -14.14
C GLU A 211 -6.94 -6.26 -13.03
N GLY A 212 -8.01 -5.55 -13.44
CA GLY A 212 -9.06 -5.08 -12.55
C GLY A 212 -10.11 -6.14 -12.20
N PHE A 213 -10.93 -5.86 -11.20
CA PHE A 213 -11.91 -6.81 -10.67
C PHE A 213 -13.19 -6.17 -10.13
N PHE A 214 -14.20 -7.01 -9.97
CA PHE A 214 -15.32 -6.82 -9.05
C PHE A 214 -15.09 -7.67 -7.81
N HIS A 215 -15.20 -7.08 -6.63
CA HIS A 215 -15.08 -7.85 -5.39
C HIS A 215 -16.31 -7.66 -4.52
N LEU A 216 -17.05 -8.75 -4.31
CA LEU A 216 -18.15 -8.82 -3.35
C LEU A 216 -17.59 -8.84 -1.93
N THR A 217 -17.66 -7.71 -1.23
CA THR A 217 -17.09 -7.57 0.12
C THR A 217 -18.06 -7.92 1.23
N ASN A 218 -19.37 -7.78 0.97
CA ASN A 218 -20.39 -8.08 1.97
C ASN A 218 -21.75 -8.37 1.32
N ILE A 219 -22.46 -9.34 1.88
CA ILE A 219 -23.85 -9.63 1.55
C ILE A 219 -24.60 -9.95 2.84
N GLU A 220 -25.73 -9.30 3.04
CA GLU A 220 -26.64 -9.54 4.17
C GLU A 220 -28.09 -9.46 3.70
N GLY A 221 -28.99 -10.24 4.28
CA GLY A 221 -30.39 -10.16 3.90
C GLY A 221 -31.26 -11.35 4.29
N ASN A 222 -32.52 -11.24 3.91
CA ASN A 222 -33.56 -12.23 4.04
C ASN A 222 -34.53 -12.13 2.84
N VAL A 223 -35.70 -12.77 2.91
CA VAL A 223 -36.68 -12.76 1.80
C VAL A 223 -37.13 -11.34 1.44
N GLU A 224 -37.30 -10.46 2.43
CA GLU A 224 -37.86 -9.11 2.27
C GLU A 224 -36.83 -8.09 1.76
N SER A 225 -35.57 -8.22 2.14
CA SER A 225 -34.53 -7.27 1.75
C SER A 225 -33.15 -7.91 1.77
N ALA A 226 -32.31 -7.54 0.81
CA ALA A 226 -30.90 -7.86 0.80
C ALA A 226 -30.05 -6.63 0.46
N ARG A 227 -28.91 -6.50 1.11
CA ARG A 227 -27.92 -5.46 0.87
C ARG A 227 -26.61 -6.11 0.45
N ILE A 228 -26.03 -5.61 -0.63
CA ILE A 228 -24.81 -6.14 -1.25
C ILE A 228 -23.82 -4.99 -1.36
N LYS A 229 -22.57 -5.23 -1.00
CA LYS A 229 -21.48 -4.26 -1.16
C LYS A 229 -20.42 -4.85 -2.07
N TYR A 230 -20.03 -4.07 -3.08
CA TYR A 230 -18.89 -4.35 -3.93
C TYR A 230 -17.86 -3.24 -3.82
N ILE A 231 -16.61 -3.60 -4.07
CA ILE A 231 -15.60 -2.67 -4.57
C ILE A 231 -15.29 -3.02 -6.04
N ILE A 232 -15.04 -1.98 -6.83
CA ILE A 232 -14.70 -2.07 -8.25
C ILE A 232 -13.31 -1.45 -8.41
N ARG A 233 -12.42 -2.15 -9.09
CA ARG A 233 -11.02 -1.74 -9.27
C ARG A 233 -10.58 -1.97 -10.71
N ASP A 234 -9.88 -1.01 -11.30
CA ASP A 234 -9.13 -1.21 -12.56
C ASP A 234 -8.05 -0.15 -12.73
N HIS A 235 -6.88 -0.52 -13.26
CA HIS A 235 -5.80 0.44 -13.54
C HIS A 235 -6.14 1.33 -14.73
N ASP A 236 -6.83 0.77 -15.72
CA ASP A 236 -7.28 1.49 -16.90
C ASP A 236 -8.63 2.17 -16.60
N LYS A 237 -8.68 3.48 -16.83
CA LYS A 237 -9.87 4.29 -16.56
C LYS A 237 -11.07 3.93 -17.44
N THR A 238 -10.81 3.51 -18.68
CA THR A 238 -11.88 3.07 -19.60
C THR A 238 -12.46 1.74 -19.13
N LEU A 239 -11.61 0.78 -18.76
CA LEU A 239 -12.06 -0.50 -18.20
C LEU A 239 -12.76 -0.30 -16.85
N PHE A 240 -12.28 0.60 -16.01
CA PHE A 240 -12.94 1.00 -14.76
C PHE A 240 -14.37 1.49 -14.99
N GLU A 241 -14.57 2.44 -15.92
CA GLU A 241 -15.90 2.95 -16.27
C GLU A 241 -16.77 1.87 -16.94
N ASN A 242 -16.20 1.00 -17.76
CA ASN A 242 -16.91 -0.15 -18.33
C ASN A 242 -17.38 -1.12 -17.24
N LYS A 243 -16.57 -1.36 -16.20
CA LYS A 243 -16.98 -2.19 -15.05
C LYS A 243 -18.12 -1.54 -14.27
N LYS A 244 -18.07 -0.24 -14.02
CA LYS A 244 -19.19 0.52 -13.41
C LYS A 244 -20.46 0.39 -14.25
N ALA A 245 -20.36 0.56 -15.57
CA ALA A 245 -21.48 0.39 -16.49
C ALA A 245 -22.02 -1.04 -16.51
N ALA A 246 -21.17 -2.06 -16.45
CA ALA A 246 -21.57 -3.46 -16.38
C ALA A 246 -22.33 -3.78 -15.08
N MET A 247 -21.88 -3.24 -13.93
CA MET A 247 -22.60 -3.35 -12.66
C MET A 247 -23.99 -2.72 -12.73
N SER A 248 -24.10 -1.50 -13.26
CA SER A 248 -25.39 -0.83 -13.47
C SER A 248 -26.29 -1.62 -14.42
N ALA A 249 -25.76 -2.11 -15.54
CA ALA A 249 -26.50 -2.91 -16.51
C ALA A 249 -27.01 -4.23 -15.91
N ALA A 250 -26.24 -4.89 -15.04
CA ALA A 250 -26.69 -6.08 -14.31
C ALA A 250 -27.87 -5.75 -13.38
N CYS A 251 -27.82 -4.62 -12.67
CA CYS A 251 -28.93 -4.16 -11.83
C CYS A 251 -30.20 -3.86 -12.65
N ASP A 252 -30.04 -3.16 -13.78
CA ASP A 252 -31.14 -2.82 -14.69
C ASP A 252 -31.76 -4.05 -15.34
N PHE A 253 -30.93 -5.04 -15.71
CA PHE A 253 -31.39 -6.31 -16.24
C PHE A 253 -32.30 -7.04 -15.23
N ILE A 254 -31.92 -7.08 -13.95
CA ILE A 254 -32.77 -7.66 -12.90
C ILE A 254 -34.10 -6.90 -12.80
N ASN A 255 -34.08 -5.56 -12.72
CA ASN A 255 -35.31 -4.78 -12.67
C ASN A 255 -36.24 -5.06 -13.85
N LYS A 256 -35.68 -5.17 -15.07
CA LYS A 256 -36.41 -5.52 -16.28
C LYS A 256 -36.97 -6.95 -16.22
N LYS A 257 -36.19 -7.93 -15.77
CA LYS A 257 -36.60 -9.34 -15.65
C LYS A 257 -37.79 -9.50 -14.71
N TYR A 258 -37.78 -8.81 -13.57
CA TYR A 258 -38.85 -8.89 -12.57
C TYR A 258 -39.99 -7.89 -12.81
N GLY A 259 -39.86 -6.99 -13.80
CA GLY A 259 -40.88 -6.01 -14.19
C GLY A 259 -41.17 -4.98 -13.09
N LYS A 260 -40.23 -4.76 -12.17
CA LYS A 260 -40.35 -3.91 -10.99
C LYS A 260 -39.00 -3.28 -10.67
N ASN A 261 -39.02 -2.06 -10.17
CA ASN A 261 -37.82 -1.40 -9.63
C ASN A 261 -37.54 -1.92 -8.22
N ILE A 262 -36.99 -3.13 -8.14
CA ILE A 262 -36.66 -3.80 -6.88
C ILE A 262 -35.18 -3.76 -6.53
N VAL A 263 -34.32 -3.35 -7.46
CA VAL A 263 -32.88 -3.17 -7.24
C VAL A 263 -32.55 -1.68 -7.33
N ASP A 264 -32.01 -1.14 -6.24
CA ASP A 264 -31.38 0.18 -6.15
C ASP A 264 -29.87 0.02 -6.12
N CYS A 265 -29.14 0.70 -7.01
CA CYS A 265 -27.68 0.62 -7.12
C CYS A 265 -27.05 2.00 -6.94
N LYS A 266 -26.18 2.15 -5.94
CA LYS A 266 -25.43 3.38 -5.68
C LYS A 266 -23.95 3.12 -5.84
N ILE A 267 -23.37 3.66 -6.90
CA ILE A 267 -21.94 3.60 -7.17
C ILE A 267 -21.32 4.95 -6.76
N LYS A 268 -20.22 4.91 -6.01
CA LYS A 268 -19.45 6.09 -5.59
C LYS A 268 -17.98 5.85 -5.81
N ASP A 269 -17.35 6.72 -6.57
CA ASP A 269 -15.89 6.72 -6.78
C ASP A 269 -15.16 7.04 -5.46
N SER A 270 -14.00 6.42 -5.27
CA SER A 270 -13.19 6.47 -4.06
C SER A 270 -11.88 7.21 -4.29
N TYR A 271 -11.08 6.74 -5.26
CA TYR A 271 -9.83 7.35 -5.71
C TYR A 271 -9.55 6.94 -7.16
N TYR A 272 -8.59 7.60 -7.79
CA TYR A 272 -8.18 7.35 -9.17
C TYR A 272 -6.70 6.96 -9.25
N ASN A 273 -6.26 6.55 -10.43
CA ASN A 273 -4.87 6.20 -10.71
C ASN A 273 -3.99 7.45 -10.81
N MET A 274 -2.94 7.54 -9.98
CA MET A 274 -2.00 8.66 -9.97
C MET A 274 -1.15 8.79 -11.24
N LYS A 275 -1.09 7.73 -12.06
CA LYS A 275 -0.38 7.75 -13.35
C LYS A 275 -0.77 8.95 -14.22
N GLU A 276 -2.07 9.30 -14.26
CA GLU A 276 -2.57 10.42 -15.07
C GLU A 276 -1.92 11.76 -14.65
N LEU A 277 -1.52 11.88 -13.38
CA LEU A 277 -0.86 13.06 -12.84
C LEU A 277 0.67 13.02 -13.05
N ILE A 278 1.25 11.82 -13.04
CA ILE A 278 2.70 11.61 -13.18
C ILE A 278 3.16 11.66 -14.65
N GLU A 279 2.29 11.35 -15.62
CA GLU A 279 2.62 11.35 -17.06
C GLU A 279 3.27 12.65 -17.56
N GLY A 280 2.88 13.80 -17.00
CA GLY A 280 3.46 15.10 -17.31
C GLY A 280 4.82 15.39 -16.63
N SER A 281 5.17 14.61 -15.62
CA SER A 281 6.30 14.85 -14.71
C SER A 281 7.19 13.60 -14.55
N TYR A 282 7.31 12.80 -15.61
CA TYR A 282 8.11 11.56 -15.61
C TYR A 282 9.58 11.76 -15.21
N TYR A 283 10.11 12.98 -15.19
CA TYR A 283 11.45 13.25 -14.67
C TYR A 283 11.60 12.81 -13.20
N ILE A 284 10.52 12.86 -12.40
CA ILE A 284 10.48 12.37 -11.01
C ILE A 284 10.83 10.87 -10.99
N VAL A 285 10.10 10.07 -11.75
CA VAL A 285 10.36 8.62 -11.88
C VAL A 285 11.74 8.34 -12.49
N LYS A 286 12.17 9.11 -13.49
CA LYS A 286 13.49 8.94 -14.14
C LYS A 286 14.66 9.21 -13.18
N ARG A 287 14.53 10.18 -12.27
CA ARG A 287 15.55 10.47 -11.24
C ARG A 287 15.71 9.28 -10.30
N LEU A 288 14.60 8.69 -9.87
CA LEU A 288 14.62 7.49 -9.05
C LEU A 288 15.22 6.28 -9.77
N VAL A 289 14.80 6.04 -11.02
CA VAL A 289 15.39 5.00 -11.89
C VAL A 289 16.90 5.17 -11.99
N LYS A 290 17.37 6.40 -12.23
CA LYS A 290 18.80 6.70 -12.35
C LYS A 290 19.55 6.45 -11.03
N ALA A 291 18.96 6.84 -9.89
CA ALA A 291 19.55 6.59 -8.58
C ALA A 291 19.68 5.09 -8.27
N MET A 292 18.68 4.28 -8.64
CA MET A 292 18.76 2.82 -8.52
C MET A 292 19.88 2.24 -9.40
N GLU A 293 19.96 2.67 -10.66
CA GLU A 293 21.01 2.21 -11.58
C GLU A 293 22.43 2.56 -11.10
N ASP A 294 22.62 3.76 -10.55
CA ASP A 294 23.91 4.21 -10.00
C ASP A 294 24.35 3.37 -8.80
N GLU A 295 23.40 2.84 -8.02
CA GLU A 295 23.66 1.95 -6.89
C GLU A 295 23.61 0.46 -7.27
N GLY A 296 23.59 0.16 -8.58
CA GLY A 296 23.63 -1.20 -9.12
C GLY A 296 22.34 -2.00 -8.94
N VAL A 297 21.21 -1.33 -8.68
CA VAL A 297 19.89 -1.93 -8.51
C VAL A 297 19.11 -1.83 -9.82
N THR A 298 18.53 -2.95 -10.26
CA THR A 298 17.68 -2.97 -11.45
C THR A 298 16.27 -2.47 -11.09
N PRO A 299 15.82 -1.34 -11.66
CA PRO A 299 14.48 -0.82 -11.38
C PRO A 299 13.39 -1.71 -11.99
N LYS A 300 12.29 -1.87 -11.27
CA LYS A 300 11.12 -2.64 -11.66
C LYS A 300 9.88 -1.79 -11.41
N ILE A 301 9.17 -1.45 -12.48
CA ILE A 301 7.91 -0.73 -12.35
C ILE A 301 6.81 -1.75 -12.06
N ILE A 302 6.18 -1.63 -10.89
CA ILE A 302 5.12 -2.53 -10.43
C ILE A 302 3.83 -1.72 -10.18
N PRO A 303 2.65 -2.23 -10.58
CA PRO A 303 1.39 -1.55 -10.30
C PRO A 303 0.89 -1.79 -8.86
N ILE A 304 0.48 -0.73 -8.18
CA ILE A 304 -0.18 -0.82 -6.87
C ILE A 304 -1.61 -1.34 -7.05
N ARG A 305 -1.87 -2.55 -6.56
CA ARG A 305 -3.21 -3.18 -6.55
C ARG A 305 -4.10 -2.69 -5.40
N GLY A 306 -4.03 -1.40 -5.10
CA GLY A 306 -4.70 -0.73 -3.98
C GLY A 306 -4.70 0.79 -4.13
N GLY A 307 -4.72 1.49 -3.00
CA GLY A 307 -4.42 2.91 -2.91
C GLY A 307 -3.37 3.12 -1.84
N THR A 308 -2.53 4.13 -2.00
CA THR A 308 -1.47 4.51 -1.06
C THR A 308 -1.65 5.98 -0.66
N ASP A 309 -1.01 6.39 0.43
CA ASP A 309 -0.87 7.81 0.76
C ASP A 309 -0.27 8.60 -0.41
N GLY A 310 0.74 8.05 -1.11
CA GLY A 310 1.37 8.70 -2.28
C GLY A 310 0.38 8.98 -3.43
N ALA A 311 -0.52 8.04 -3.73
CA ALA A 311 -1.58 8.26 -4.70
C ALA A 311 -2.51 9.41 -4.27
N ARG A 312 -2.90 9.44 -2.99
CA ARG A 312 -3.77 10.49 -2.47
C ARG A 312 -3.10 11.87 -2.44
N LEU A 313 -1.85 11.94 -2.01
CA LEU A 313 -1.02 13.16 -2.04
C LEU A 313 -0.89 13.70 -3.46
N SER A 314 -0.73 12.81 -4.45
CA SER A 314 -0.68 13.21 -5.86
C SER A 314 -1.96 13.94 -6.29
N PHE A 315 -3.14 13.43 -5.92
CA PHE A 315 -4.42 14.12 -6.17
C PHE A 315 -4.61 15.42 -5.36
N MET A 316 -3.89 15.57 -4.25
CA MET A 316 -3.87 16.81 -3.45
C MET A 316 -2.88 17.85 -4.00
N GLY A 317 -2.11 17.52 -5.04
CA GLY A 317 -1.18 18.43 -5.72
C GLY A 317 0.30 18.13 -5.48
N LEU A 318 0.64 17.08 -4.71
CA LEU A 318 2.03 16.67 -4.45
C LEU A 318 2.29 15.32 -5.12
N LEU A 319 2.88 15.33 -6.31
CA LEU A 319 3.21 14.10 -7.04
C LEU A 319 4.15 13.23 -6.21
N CYS A 320 3.71 12.01 -5.88
CA CYS A 320 4.36 11.19 -4.87
C CYS A 320 4.36 9.69 -5.26
N PRO A 321 5.30 9.26 -6.13
CA PRO A 321 5.54 7.84 -6.39
C PRO A 321 6.03 7.10 -5.14
N ASN A 322 5.89 5.78 -5.13
CA ASN A 322 6.40 4.91 -4.06
C ASN A 322 7.74 4.28 -4.44
N ILE A 323 8.60 4.10 -3.44
CA ILE A 323 9.93 3.49 -3.51
C ILE A 323 9.96 2.27 -2.59
N CYS A 324 10.58 1.19 -3.03
CA CYS A 324 10.85 0.00 -2.21
C CYS A 324 11.51 0.30 -0.85
N THR A 325 11.20 -0.52 0.16
CA THR A 325 11.92 -0.64 1.45
C THR A 325 12.75 -1.93 1.55
N GLY A 326 12.60 -2.85 0.61
CA GLY A 326 13.28 -4.15 0.62
C GLY A 326 12.67 -5.18 1.59
N GLY A 327 11.59 -4.84 2.27
CA GLY A 327 10.80 -5.76 3.08
C GLY A 327 9.88 -6.66 2.23
N GLU A 328 9.51 -7.81 2.79
CA GLU A 328 8.63 -8.78 2.16
C GLU A 328 7.65 -9.39 3.16
N ASN A 329 6.56 -9.98 2.64
CA ASN A 329 5.50 -10.64 3.40
C ASN A 329 4.83 -9.72 4.46
N PHE A 330 4.59 -8.45 4.11
CA PHE A 330 3.95 -7.46 4.98
C PHE A 330 2.60 -7.93 5.56
N HIS A 331 2.22 -7.31 6.67
CA HIS A 331 0.96 -7.53 7.41
C HIS A 331 0.77 -8.95 7.94
N GLY A 332 1.87 -9.69 8.12
CA GLY A 332 1.85 -11.08 8.53
C GLY A 332 2.96 -11.45 9.49
N LYS A 333 2.77 -12.58 10.18
CA LYS A 333 3.79 -13.15 11.09
C LYS A 333 5.04 -13.69 10.39
N TYR A 334 5.04 -13.71 9.06
CA TYR A 334 6.13 -14.17 8.21
C TYR A 334 6.84 -13.00 7.51
N GLU A 335 6.52 -11.78 7.94
CA GLU A 335 7.19 -10.56 7.49
C GLU A 335 8.68 -10.62 7.83
N PHE A 336 9.49 -10.24 6.86
CA PHE A 336 10.94 -10.16 7.01
C PHE A 336 11.54 -9.07 6.15
N ILE A 337 12.76 -8.67 6.47
CA ILE A 337 13.55 -7.75 5.64
C ILE A 337 15.02 -8.18 5.66
N SER A 338 15.73 -7.98 4.55
CA SER A 338 17.17 -8.21 4.47
C SER A 338 17.93 -6.96 4.90
N VAL A 339 18.91 -7.13 5.80
CA VAL A 339 19.80 -6.05 6.26
C VAL A 339 20.51 -5.41 5.07
N GLN A 340 20.99 -6.23 4.13
CA GLN A 340 21.69 -5.75 2.94
C GLN A 340 20.77 -4.96 2.01
N LYS A 341 19.46 -5.28 1.96
CA LYS A 341 18.51 -4.51 1.16
C LYS A 341 18.13 -3.19 1.84
N LEU A 342 17.95 -3.19 3.16
CA LEU A 342 17.74 -1.99 3.96
C LEU A 342 18.88 -0.97 3.73
N GLU A 343 20.14 -1.41 3.83
CA GLU A 343 21.31 -0.58 3.53
C GLU A 343 21.29 -0.06 2.08
N LYS A 344 20.90 -0.91 1.14
CA LYS A 344 20.84 -0.56 -0.28
C LYS A 344 19.75 0.46 -0.61
N VAL A 345 18.60 0.44 0.07
CA VAL A 345 17.58 1.48 -0.10
C VAL A 345 18.08 2.81 0.45
N SER A 346 18.74 2.84 1.60
CA SER A 346 19.41 4.06 2.09
C SER A 346 20.42 4.61 1.07
N ASP A 347 21.22 3.74 0.42
CA ASP A 347 22.13 4.15 -0.67
C ASP A 347 21.36 4.81 -1.83
N ILE A 348 20.23 4.23 -2.24
CA ILE A 348 19.39 4.77 -3.32
C ILE A 348 18.85 6.15 -2.94
N LEU A 349 18.31 6.31 -1.72
CA LEU A 349 17.77 7.59 -1.24
C LEU A 349 18.87 8.66 -1.18
N TYR A 350 20.05 8.30 -0.68
CA TYR A 350 21.22 9.19 -0.66
C TYR A 350 21.61 9.62 -2.07
N ARG A 351 21.70 8.66 -3.00
CA ARG A 351 22.03 8.91 -4.42
C ARG A 351 21.00 9.80 -5.10
N LEU A 352 19.71 9.58 -4.81
CA LEU A 352 18.61 10.36 -5.35
C LEU A 352 18.74 11.84 -4.98
N CYS A 353 19.10 12.14 -3.73
CA CYS A 353 19.28 13.50 -3.24
C CYS A 353 20.45 14.22 -3.93
N ILE A 354 21.61 13.57 -4.06
CA ILE A 354 22.80 14.18 -4.66
C ILE A 354 22.75 14.26 -6.19
N ASN A 355 21.97 13.40 -6.84
CA ASN A 355 21.77 13.47 -8.29
C ASN A 355 20.87 14.66 -8.66
N ALA A 356 19.93 15.04 -7.79
CA ALA A 356 18.96 16.09 -8.06
C ALA A 356 19.56 17.49 -8.33
N VAL A 357 20.80 17.75 -7.89
CA VAL A 357 21.53 19.01 -8.15
C VAL A 357 22.46 18.96 -9.37
N LYS A 358 22.69 17.77 -9.93
CA LYS A 358 23.59 17.54 -11.08
C LYS A 358 22.84 17.59 -12.41
N ASP A 359 21.53 17.38 -12.36
CA ASP A 359 20.56 17.43 -13.48
C ASP A 359 19.87 18.81 -13.56
#